data_AF-A0A7S3BX73-F1
#
_entry.id   AF-A0A7S3BX73-F1
#
_cell.length_a   1.000
_cell.length_b   1.000
_cell.length_c   1.000
_cell.angle_alpha   90.00
_cell.angle_beta   90.00
_cell.angle_gamma   90.00
#
_symmetry.space_group_name_H-M   'P 1'
#
loop_
_entity.id
_entity.type
_entity.pdbx_description
1 polymer ?
#
loop_
_entity_poly.entity_id
_entity_poly.type
_entity_poly.pdbx_seq_one_letter_code
_entity_poly.pdbx_strand_id
1 'polypeptide(L)'
;ITKSSIYPMRHYLSEANLVRMGFAAFALGSILAAAPPYLPTFMAASFLMAVGLVVSPVLASVASSFTPPSQHGAVQALLAAFAAFAEGVGPMLLGLLLSSQVHTESPG
;
A
#
# COMPACT_ATOMS: atom_id res chain seq x y z
N ILE A 1 -11.48 35.81 14.27
CA ILE A 1 -10.72 34.75 13.55
C ILE A 1 -11.02 33.44 14.27
N THR A 2 -11.95 32.67 13.70
CA THR A 2 -12.64 31.53 14.31
C THR A 2 -11.75 30.28 14.35
N LYS A 3 -11.55 29.75 15.56
CA LYS A 3 -10.78 28.51 15.82
C LYS A 3 -11.32 27.27 15.10
N SER A 4 -12.51 27.29 14.50
CA SER A 4 -13.11 26.10 13.86
C SER A 4 -12.51 25.73 12.49
N SER A 5 -11.76 26.63 11.83
CA SER A 5 -11.21 26.36 10.49
C SER A 5 -9.85 25.65 10.47
N ILE A 6 -9.15 25.57 11.61
CA ILE A 6 -7.76 25.07 11.68
C ILE A 6 -7.70 23.57 12.02
N TYR A 7 -8.69 23.05 12.74
CA TYR A 7 -8.75 21.64 13.16
C TYR A 7 -8.87 20.62 12.02
N PRO A 8 -9.72 20.79 10.99
CA PRO A 8 -9.82 19.79 9.94
C PRO A 8 -8.50 19.63 9.18
N MET A 9 -7.83 20.75 8.88
CA MET A 9 -6.59 20.77 8.10
C MET A 9 -5.42 20.04 8.80
N ARG A 10 -5.32 20.12 10.13
CA ARG A 10 -4.30 19.41 10.92
C ARG A 10 -4.52 17.89 10.96
N HIS A 11 -5.78 17.45 10.96
CA HIS A 11 -6.12 16.02 10.93
C HIS A 11 -5.77 15.41 9.56
N TYR A 12 -6.07 16.11 8.46
CA TYR A 12 -5.73 15.66 7.10
C TYR A 12 -4.22 15.57 6.86
N LEU A 13 -3.46 16.55 7.33
CA LEU A 13 -1.99 16.50 7.24
C LEU A 13 -1.44 15.28 8.01
N SER A 14 -2.05 14.94 9.14
CA SER A 14 -1.70 13.76 9.92
C SER A 14 -2.05 12.46 9.18
N GLU A 15 -3.24 12.37 8.59
CA GLU A 15 -3.67 11.21 7.79
C GLU A 15 -2.81 11.01 6.55
N ALA A 16 -2.53 12.09 5.81
CA ALA A 16 -1.64 12.03 4.65
C ALA A 16 -0.22 11.61 5.03
N ASN A 17 0.29 12.04 6.18
CA ASN A 17 1.59 11.60 6.69
C ASN A 17 1.56 10.13 7.12
N LEU A 18 0.47 9.64 7.71
CA LEU A 18 0.28 8.23 8.04
C LEU A 18 0.26 7.36 6.77
N VAL A 19 -0.45 7.80 5.72
CA VAL A 19 -0.46 7.14 4.41
C VAL A 19 0.95 7.06 3.83
N ARG A 20 1.70 8.17 3.84
CA ARG A 20 3.10 8.21 3.36
C ARG A 20 4.01 7.30 4.18
N MET A 21 3.88 7.31 5.50
CA MET A 21 4.69 6.47 6.39
C MET A 21 4.42 4.99 6.16
N GLY A 22 3.17 4.58 6.00
CA GLY A 22 2.89 3.17 5.76
C GLY A 22 3.24 2.72 4.33
N PHE A 23 3.14 3.58 3.32
CA PHE A 23 3.73 3.28 2.01
C PHE A 23 5.26 3.13 2.07
N ALA A 24 5.94 3.97 2.84
CA ALA A 24 7.38 3.84 3.07
C ALA A 24 7.72 2.52 3.80
N ALA A 25 6.94 2.16 4.83
CA ALA A 25 7.11 0.88 5.53
C ALA A 25 6.87 -0.32 4.61
N PHE A 26 5.84 -0.25 3.76
CA PHE A 26 5.55 -1.29 2.77
C PHE A 26 6.71 -1.45 1.78
N ALA A 27 7.20 -0.34 1.22
CA ALA A 27 8.33 -0.35 0.28
C ALA A 27 9.61 -0.90 0.92
N LEU A 28 9.90 -0.52 2.17
CA LEU A 28 11.03 -1.06 2.94
C LEU A 28 10.88 -2.56 3.16
N GLY A 29 9.68 -3.04 3.50
CA GLY A 29 9.38 -4.46 3.61
C GLY A 29 9.58 -5.21 2.29
N SER A 30 9.14 -4.64 1.17
CA SER A 30 9.34 -5.21 -0.17
C SER A 30 10.82 -5.29 -0.56
N ILE A 31 11.62 -4.27 -0.25
CA ILE A 31 13.08 -4.29 -0.47
C ILE A 31 13.74 -5.36 0.40
N LEU A 32 13.34 -5.46 1.67
CA LEU A 32 13.89 -6.45 2.59
C LEU A 32 13.52 -7.88 2.19
N ALA A 33 12.35 -8.08 1.57
CA ALA A 33 11.93 -9.37 1.02
C ALA A 33 12.80 -9.84 -0.16
N ALA A 34 13.48 -8.93 -0.87
CA ALA A 34 14.41 -9.26 -1.94
C ALA A 34 15.81 -9.64 -1.44
N ALA A 35 16.08 -9.52 -0.13
CA ALA A 35 17.36 -9.88 0.47
C ALA A 35 17.55 -11.41 0.55
N PRO A 36 18.79 -11.90 0.77
CA PRO A 36 19.07 -13.33 0.87
C PRO A 36 18.19 -14.06 1.90
N PRO A 37 17.75 -15.30 1.59
CA PRO A 37 16.68 -15.97 2.31
C PRO A 37 17.17 -16.50 3.66
N TYR A 38 17.00 -15.68 4.70
CA TYR A 38 17.04 -16.13 6.08
C TYR A 38 15.62 -16.02 6.66
N LEU A 39 15.18 -17.04 7.41
CA LEU A 39 13.84 -17.05 7.99
C LEU A 39 13.52 -15.75 8.77
N PRO A 40 14.43 -15.20 9.60
CA PRO A 40 14.16 -13.95 10.32
C PRO A 40 14.02 -12.73 9.41
N THR A 41 14.78 -12.62 8.33
CA THR A 41 14.69 -11.48 7.40
C THR A 41 13.38 -11.51 6.63
N PHE A 42 12.92 -12.70 6.24
CA PHE A 42 11.62 -12.88 5.61
C PHE A 42 10.44 -12.55 6.55
N MET A 43 10.52 -12.96 7.82
CA MET A 43 9.49 -12.61 8.82
C MET A 43 9.46 -11.11 9.11
N ALA A 44 10.63 -10.47 9.22
CA ALA A 44 10.73 -9.02 9.40
C ALA A 44 10.16 -8.26 8.18
N ALA A 45 10.47 -8.71 6.96
CA ALA A 45 9.93 -8.14 5.74
C ALA A 45 8.40 -8.24 5.69
N SER A 46 7.85 -9.43 5.99
CA SER A 46 6.41 -9.68 6.03
C SER A 46 5.70 -8.81 7.06
N PHE A 47 6.31 -8.63 8.24
CA PHE A 47 5.79 -7.76 9.28
C PHE A 47 5.76 -6.29 8.84
N LEU A 48 6.84 -5.78 8.23
CA LEU A 48 6.88 -4.41 7.72
C LEU A 48 5.81 -4.17 6.63
N MET A 49 5.65 -5.12 5.71
CA MET A 49 4.61 -5.05 4.69
C MET A 49 3.21 -5.05 5.31
N ALA A 50 2.96 -5.88 6.32
CA ALA A 50 1.68 -5.90 7.05
C ALA A 50 1.39 -4.58 7.79
N VAL A 51 2.41 -3.98 8.41
CA VAL A 51 2.30 -2.63 9.02
C VAL A 51 1.98 -1.58 7.96
N GLY A 52 2.62 -1.66 6.79
CA GLY A 52 2.33 -0.77 5.67
C GLY A 52 0.89 -0.88 5.14
N LEU A 53 0.27 -2.06 5.23
CA LEU A 53 -1.13 -2.27 4.82
C LEU A 53 -2.17 -1.58 5.72
N VAL A 54 -1.79 -1.15 6.93
CA VAL A 54 -2.65 -0.35 7.83
C VAL A 54 -3.05 1.01 7.20
N VAL A 55 -2.41 1.39 6.09
CA VAL A 55 -2.75 2.57 5.29
C VAL A 55 -4.10 2.45 4.58
N SER A 56 -4.59 1.23 4.30
CA SER A 56 -5.85 0.99 3.59
C SER A 56 -7.09 1.66 4.25
N PRO A 57 -7.37 1.46 5.56
CA PRO A 57 -8.46 2.17 6.23
C PRO A 57 -8.27 3.69 6.30
N VAL A 58 -7.04 4.18 6.37
CA VAL A 58 -6.75 5.63 6.37
C VAL A 58 -7.03 6.23 4.99
N LEU A 59 -6.63 5.57 3.90
CA LEU A 59 -6.97 5.95 2.53
C LEU A 59 -8.49 6.00 2.31
N ALA A 60 -9.22 5.00 2.82
CA ALA A 60 -10.67 4.97 2.77
C ALA A 60 -11.31 6.15 3.52
N SER A 61 -10.78 6.52 4.69
CA SER A 61 -11.24 7.68 5.48
C SER A 61 -10.93 9.02 4.82
N VAL A 62 -9.74 9.14 4.20
CA VAL A 62 -9.37 10.33 3.43
C VAL A 62 -10.30 10.46 2.22
N ALA A 63 -10.52 9.38 1.47
CA ALA A 63 -11.39 9.39 0.30
C ALA A 63 -12.85 9.76 0.63
N SER A 64 -13.40 9.25 1.73
CA SER A 64 -14.76 9.61 2.17
C SER A 64 -14.86 11.08 2.59
N SER A 65 -13.79 11.65 3.13
CA SER A 65 -13.74 13.07 3.55
C SER A 65 -13.83 14.06 2.38
N PHE A 66 -13.38 13.67 1.18
CA PHE A 66 -13.45 14.50 -0.03
C PHE A 66 -14.67 14.19 -0.91
N THR A 67 -15.47 13.19 -0.53
CA THR A 67 -16.57 12.68 -1.36
C THR A 67 -17.91 13.06 -0.74
N PRO A 68 -18.91 13.49 -1.54
CA PRO A 68 -20.27 13.67 -1.04
C PRO A 68 -20.84 12.37 -0.46
N PRO A 69 -21.68 12.41 0.60
CA PRO A 69 -22.24 11.21 1.21
C PRO A 69 -22.98 10.29 0.22
N SER A 70 -23.62 10.86 -0.80
CA SER A 70 -24.31 10.11 -1.86
C SER A 70 -23.39 9.28 -2.76
N GLN A 71 -22.07 9.55 -2.74
CA GLN A 71 -21.06 8.90 -3.57
C GLN A 71 -20.07 8.06 -2.76
N HIS A 72 -20.18 8.02 -1.43
CA HIS A 72 -19.27 7.25 -0.56
C HIS A 72 -19.19 5.78 -0.97
N GLY A 73 -20.34 5.14 -1.21
CA GLY A 73 -20.39 3.75 -1.64
C GLY A 73 -19.65 3.50 -2.96
N ALA A 74 -19.81 4.40 -3.94
CA ALA A 74 -19.15 4.29 -5.24
C ALA A 74 -17.62 4.46 -5.12
N VAL A 75 -17.16 5.41 -4.31
CA VAL A 75 -15.71 5.64 -4.10
C VAL A 75 -15.07 4.49 -3.33
N GLN A 76 -15.73 3.96 -2.30
CA GLN A 76 -15.24 2.77 -1.57
C GLN A 76 -15.22 1.53 -2.46
N ALA A 77 -16.26 1.33 -3.28
CA ALA A 77 -16.30 0.23 -4.25
C ALA A 77 -15.16 0.34 -5.27
N LEU A 78 -14.87 1.56 -5.75
CA LEU A 78 -13.76 1.80 -6.67
C LEU A 78 -12.40 1.48 -6.02
N LEU A 79 -12.17 1.92 -4.78
CA LEU A 79 -10.96 1.58 -4.02
C LEU A 79 -10.80 0.08 -3.84
N ALA A 80 -11.88 -0.63 -3.48
CA ALA A 80 -11.86 -2.09 -3.34
C ALA A 80 -11.59 -2.79 -4.69
N ALA A 81 -12.15 -2.29 -5.79
CA ALA A 81 -11.89 -2.82 -7.12
C ALA A 81 -10.41 -2.66 -7.53
N PHE A 82 -9.79 -1.53 -7.22
CA PHE A 82 -8.35 -1.33 -7.45
C PHE A 82 -7.49 -2.27 -6.61
N ALA A 83 -7.85 -2.49 -5.34
CA ALA A 83 -7.14 -3.43 -4.49
C ALA A 83 -7.23 -4.87 -5.05
N ALA A 84 -8.43 -5.32 -5.41
CA ALA A 84 -8.64 -6.64 -6.00
C ALA A 84 -7.91 -6.80 -7.34
N PHE A 85 -7.88 -5.75 -8.17
CA PHE A 85 -7.11 -5.76 -9.41
C PHE A 85 -5.60 -5.91 -9.14
N ALA A 86 -5.07 -5.19 -8.15
CA ALA A 86 -3.67 -5.30 -7.76
C ALA A 86 -3.32 -6.70 -7.21
N GLU A 87 -4.21 -7.31 -6.42
CA GLU A 87 -4.05 -8.68 -5.92
C GLU A 87 -4.06 -9.72 -7.06
N GLY A 88 -4.86 -9.50 -8.10
CA GLY A 88 -4.89 -10.37 -9.27
C GLY A 88 -3.67 -10.20 -10.19
N VAL A 89 -3.28 -8.96 -10.48
CA VAL A 89 -2.21 -8.64 -11.45
C VAL A 89 -0.82 -8.76 -10.83
N GLY A 90 -0.67 -8.49 -9.53
CA GLY A 90 0.61 -8.49 -8.83
C GLY A 90 1.39 -9.81 -8.98
N PRO A 91 0.80 -10.98 -8.64
CA PRO A 91 1.44 -12.27 -8.80
C PRO A 91 1.80 -12.60 -10.26
N MET A 92 0.97 -12.17 -11.22
CA MET A 92 1.25 -12.38 -12.65
C MET A 92 2.48 -11.59 -13.08
N LEU A 93 2.56 -10.31 -12.72
CA LEU A 93 3.72 -9.47 -13.02
C LEU A 93 4.99 -10.02 -12.35
N LEU A 94 4.89 -10.44 -11.08
CA LEU A 94 6.02 -11.04 -10.38
C LEU A 94 6.49 -12.33 -11.08
N GLY A 95 5.56 -13.20 -11.47
CA GLY A 95 5.87 -14.43 -12.20
C GLY A 95 6.55 -14.17 -13.55
N LEU A 96 6.10 -13.15 -14.29
CA LEU A 96 6.73 -12.73 -15.55
C LEU A 96 8.15 -12.18 -15.32
N LEU A 97 8.34 -11.36 -14.29
CA LEU A 97 9.66 -10.82 -13.95
C LEU A 97 10.63 -11.94 -13.57
N LEU A 98 10.22 -12.87 -12.71
CA LEU A 98 11.05 -14.02 -12.33
C LEU A 98 11.36 -14.92 -13.53
N SER A 99 10.36 -15.19 -14.38
CA SER A 99 10.56 -16.03 -15.57
C SER A 99 11.54 -15.41 -16.58
N SER A 100 11.54 -14.07 -16.70
CA SER A 100 12.49 -13.36 -17.57
C SER A 100 13.95 -13.50 -17.13
N GLN A 101 14.20 -13.69 -15.83
CA GLN A 101 15.56 -13.87 -15.28
C GLN A 101 16.06 -15.30 -15.45
N VAL A 102 15.15 -16.30 -15.47
CA VAL A 102 15.53 -17.71 -15.62
C VAL A 102 16.05 -18.01 -17.04
N HIS A 103 15.62 -17.28 -18.07
CA HIS A 103 16.10 -17.50 -19.44
C HIS A 103 17.53 -16.98 -19.71
N THR A 104 18.08 -16.13 -18.85
CA THR A 104 19.45 -15.62 -18.98
C THR A 104 20.51 -16.53 -18.36
N GLU A 105 20.11 -17.54 -17.59
CA GLU A 105 21.02 -18.47 -16.90
C GLU A 105 20.98 -19.90 -17.50
N SER A 106 20.77 -20.05 -18.82
CA SER A 106 21.02 -21.34 -19.47
C SER A 106 22.54 -21.62 -19.46
N PRO A 107 23.02 -22.66 -18.77
CA PRO A 107 24.42 -23.06 -18.82
C PRO A 107 24.68 -23.77 -20.16
N GLY A 108 25.60 -23.23 -20.95
CA GLY A 108 26.40 -24.01 -21.88
C GLY A 108 27.54 -24.70 -21.15
#